data_AF-A0AAV1VM74-F1
#
_entry.id   AF-A0AAV1VM74-F1
#
_cell.length_a   1.000
_cell.length_b   1.000
_cell.length_c   1.000
_cell.angle_alpha   90.00
_cell.angle_beta   90.00
_cell.angle_gamma   90.00
#
_symmetry.space_group_name_H-M   'P 1'
#
loop_
_entity.id
_entity.type
_entity.pdbx_description
1 polymer ?
#
loop_
_entity_poly.entity_id
_entity_poly.type
_entity_poly.pdbx_seq_one_letter_code
_entity_poly.pdbx_strand_id
1 'polypeptide(L)'
;MFAVNGPSGPTSRNERRAKSGREQEEEETIRKIDAAKKREQFFQAKRALPDKRKEGPENPVKSVCASDIFTGCRIVFNGRTGKVSSYNLAKLVQEHGGNVASALTATRVTHMVGSNLNGSKADKVLKSASRLKFVTPEWILQSVKLKKRQPEFDFLVYKDNLTLCTMFSRTASSPK
;
A
#
# COMPACT_ATOMS: atom_id res chain seq x y z
N MET A 1 -6.61 -1.45 85.76
CA MET A 1 -5.39 -0.94 85.11
C MET A 1 -5.17 -1.79 83.86
N PHE A 2 -5.49 -1.27 82.66
CA PHE A 2 -5.24 -2.00 81.41
C PHE A 2 -4.16 -1.27 80.63
N ALA A 3 -2.98 -1.87 80.56
CA ALA A 3 -1.92 -1.42 79.68
C ALA A 3 -2.22 -1.92 78.25
N VAL A 4 -2.73 -1.02 77.41
CA VAL A 4 -2.87 -1.24 75.96
C VAL A 4 -1.73 -0.48 75.27
N ASN A 5 -0.58 -1.13 75.13
CA ASN A 5 0.49 -0.70 74.22
C ASN A 5 0.94 -1.93 73.42
N GLY A 6 0.22 -2.21 72.34
CA GLY A 6 0.72 -3.06 71.26
C GLY A 6 1.63 -2.23 70.33
N PRO A 7 2.73 -2.78 69.82
CA PRO A 7 3.68 -2.02 69.00
C PRO A 7 3.00 -1.57 67.71
N SER A 8 2.96 -0.26 67.50
CA SER A 8 2.56 0.36 66.24
C SER A 8 3.40 -0.20 65.10
N GLY A 9 2.81 -1.10 64.31
CA GLY A 9 3.41 -1.55 63.06
C GLY A 9 3.57 -0.36 62.09
N PRO A 10 4.53 -0.42 61.16
CA PRO A 10 4.69 0.64 60.17
C PRO A 10 3.41 0.71 59.33
N THR A 11 2.66 1.80 59.49
CA THR A 11 1.55 2.15 58.59
C THR A 11 2.14 2.58 57.25
N SER A 12 2.68 1.63 56.48
CA SER A 12 2.90 1.83 55.05
C SER A 12 1.56 1.68 54.35
N ARG A 13 0.71 2.70 54.55
CA ARG A 13 -0.37 2.99 53.62
C ARG A 13 0.38 3.36 52.34
N ASN A 14 0.39 2.46 51.37
CA ASN A 14 0.96 2.69 50.05
C ASN A 14 0.26 3.89 49.42
N GLU A 15 0.75 5.09 49.74
CA GLU A 15 0.33 6.33 49.14
C GLU A 15 0.74 6.24 47.68
N ARG A 16 -0.22 5.97 46.80
CA ARG A 16 -0.07 6.24 45.38
C ARG A 16 0.05 7.76 45.24
N ARG A 17 1.26 8.28 45.48
CA ARG A 17 1.62 9.66 45.19
C ARG A 17 1.34 9.87 43.70
N ALA A 18 0.31 10.64 43.38
CA ALA A 18 0.08 11.07 42.01
C ALA A 18 1.33 11.84 41.59
N LYS A 19 2.02 11.35 40.54
CA LYS A 19 3.21 12.01 40.02
C LYS A 19 2.85 13.45 39.66
N SER A 20 3.68 14.39 40.11
CA SER A 20 3.53 15.81 39.77
C SER A 20 3.52 15.98 38.26
N GLY A 21 2.81 16.98 37.72
CA GLY A 21 2.75 17.22 36.27
C GLY A 21 4.13 17.31 35.62
N ARG A 22 5.13 17.80 36.37
CA ARG A 22 6.54 17.86 35.95
C ARG A 22 7.19 16.47 35.81
N GLU A 23 6.86 15.53 36.70
CA GLU A 23 7.35 14.15 36.68
C GLU A 23 6.68 13.33 35.56
N GLN A 24 5.43 13.65 35.21
CA GLN A 24 4.73 13.03 34.07
C GLN A 24 5.31 13.51 32.73
N GLU A 25 5.60 14.81 32.62
CA GLU A 25 6.21 15.39 31.42
C GLU A 25 7.63 14.84 31.22
N GLU A 26 8.42 14.73 32.28
CA GLU A 26 9.75 14.12 32.24
C GLU A 26 9.67 12.64 31.79
N GLU A 27 8.74 11.85 32.32
CA GLU A 27 8.54 10.47 31.90
C GLU A 27 8.09 10.36 30.42
N GLU A 28 7.26 11.28 29.94
CA GLU A 28 6.84 11.32 28.54
C GLU A 28 7.99 11.70 27.61
N THR A 29 8.86 12.62 28.02
CA THR A 29 10.06 12.98 27.24
C THR A 29 11.04 11.82 27.16
N ILE A 30 11.26 11.09 28.26
CA ILE A 30 12.11 9.89 28.29
C ILE A 30 11.54 8.83 27.34
N ARG A 31 10.23 8.58 27.38
CA ARG A 31 9.55 7.64 26.46
C ARG A 31 9.69 8.04 25.00
N LYS A 32 9.61 9.35 24.68
CA LYS A 32 9.81 9.87 23.32
C LYS A 32 11.25 9.70 22.84
N ILE A 33 12.22 9.95 23.72
CA ILE A 33 13.65 9.77 23.44
C ILE A 33 13.96 8.28 23.21
N ASP A 34 13.41 7.39 24.03
CA ASP A 34 13.60 5.95 23.89
C ASP A 34 12.95 5.40 22.61
N ALA A 35 11.76 5.90 22.25
CA ALA A 35 11.11 5.56 20.99
C ALA A 35 11.94 6.03 19.78
N ALA A 36 12.54 7.22 19.85
CA ALA A 36 13.42 7.75 18.80
C ALA A 36 14.71 6.94 18.69
N LYS A 37 15.35 6.59 19.82
CA LYS A 37 16.54 5.73 19.85
C LYS A 37 16.25 4.34 19.29
N LYS A 38 15.12 3.74 19.64
CA LYS A 38 14.72 2.41 19.13
C LYS A 38 14.45 2.43 17.63
N ARG A 39 13.85 3.52 17.12
CA ARG A 39 13.67 3.74 15.68
C ARG A 39 15.01 3.89 14.96
N GLU A 40 15.91 4.70 15.49
CA GLU A 40 17.25 4.89 14.92
C GLU A 40 18.04 3.57 14.91
N GLN A 41 17.98 2.80 15.99
CA GLN A 41 18.61 1.48 16.08
C GLN A 41 18.06 0.50 15.05
N PHE A 42 16.75 0.53 14.77
CA PHE A 42 16.14 -0.27 13.71
C PHE A 42 16.64 0.14 12.32
N PHE A 43 16.76 1.45 12.05
CA PHE A 43 17.28 1.96 10.79
C PHE A 43 18.77 1.63 10.61
N GLN A 44 19.58 1.74 11.68
CA GLN A 44 21.00 1.37 11.64
C GLN A 44 21.19 -0.15 11.48
N ALA A 45 20.41 -0.99 12.15
CA ALA A 45 20.46 -2.45 11.97
C ALA A 45 20.09 -2.87 10.53
N LYS A 46 19.11 -2.19 9.92
CA LYS A 46 18.78 -2.36 8.50
C LYS A 46 19.89 -1.91 7.55
N ARG A 47 20.69 -0.91 7.96
CA ARG A 47 21.82 -0.37 7.18
C ARG A 47 23.11 -1.18 7.35
N ALA A 48 23.28 -1.83 8.49
CA ALA A 48 24.44 -2.66 8.83
C ALA A 48 24.31 -4.13 8.39
N LEU A 49 23.16 -4.54 7.83
CA LEU A 49 23.07 -5.83 7.15
C LEU A 49 23.88 -5.74 5.84
N PRO A 50 24.90 -6.59 5.64
CA PRO A 50 25.64 -6.62 4.39
C PRO A 50 24.67 -6.97 3.26
N ASP A 51 24.66 -6.10 2.25
CA ASP A 51 23.89 -6.29 1.04
C ASP A 51 24.39 -7.56 0.35
N LYS A 52 23.66 -8.67 0.50
CA LYS A 52 23.82 -9.85 -0.36
C LYS A 52 23.28 -9.58 -1.78
N ARG A 53 23.28 -8.32 -2.24
CA ARG A 53 23.38 -8.01 -3.67
C ARG A 53 24.78 -8.39 -4.12
N LYS A 54 24.87 -9.62 -4.63
CA LYS A 54 25.83 -9.93 -5.66
C LYS A 54 25.71 -8.85 -6.74
N GLU A 55 26.72 -8.01 -6.86
CA GLU A 55 27.11 -7.39 -8.12
C GLU A 55 27.49 -8.54 -9.06
N GLY A 56 26.50 -9.00 -9.82
CA GLY A 56 26.73 -9.66 -11.10
C GLY A 56 26.28 -8.68 -12.19
N PRO A 57 26.87 -8.74 -13.39
CA PRO A 57 26.42 -7.88 -14.49
C PRO A 57 24.91 -8.03 -14.62
N GLU A 58 24.24 -6.89 -14.63
CA GLU A 58 22.81 -6.66 -14.75
C GLU A 58 22.20 -7.28 -16.03
N ASN A 59 22.28 -8.59 -16.16
CA ASN A 59 21.32 -9.32 -16.94
C ASN A 59 20.03 -9.28 -16.12
N PRO A 60 18.95 -8.61 -16.57
CA PRO A 60 17.67 -8.77 -15.90
C PRO A 60 17.41 -10.26 -15.90
N VAL A 61 17.27 -10.83 -14.70
CA VAL A 61 16.82 -12.20 -14.54
C VAL A 61 15.47 -12.21 -15.24
N LYS A 62 15.48 -12.63 -16.51
CA LYS A 62 14.30 -13.08 -17.21
C LYS A 62 13.85 -14.28 -16.38
N SER A 63 13.05 -14.02 -15.34
CA SER A 63 12.11 -15.01 -14.87
C SER A 63 11.49 -15.55 -16.15
N VAL A 64 11.54 -16.86 -16.36
CA VAL A 64 10.87 -17.46 -17.50
C VAL A 64 9.41 -17.06 -17.38
N CYS A 65 9.01 -16.01 -18.11
CA CYS A 65 7.67 -15.46 -18.03
C CYS A 65 6.77 -16.53 -18.64
N ALA A 66 5.73 -16.92 -17.91
CA ALA A 66 4.75 -17.86 -18.42
C ALA A 66 4.09 -17.31 -19.69
N SER A 67 3.97 -15.98 -19.78
CA SER A 67 3.51 -15.25 -20.97
C SER A 67 3.91 -13.77 -20.87
N ASP A 68 3.70 -13.01 -21.95
CA ASP A 68 4.01 -11.57 -22.01
C ASP A 68 2.75 -10.70 -21.98
N ILE A 69 1.70 -11.17 -21.28
CA ILE A 69 0.38 -10.54 -21.28
C ILE A 69 0.43 -9.11 -20.73
N PHE A 70 1.24 -8.87 -19.70
CA PHE A 70 1.38 -7.56 -19.05
C PHE A 70 2.69 -6.86 -19.38
N THR A 71 3.37 -7.25 -20.47
CA THR A 71 4.60 -6.58 -20.91
C THR A 71 4.39 -5.09 -21.13
N GLY A 72 5.26 -4.28 -20.52
CA GLY A 72 5.21 -2.82 -20.52
C GLY A 72 4.21 -2.22 -19.53
N CYS A 73 3.41 -3.03 -18.82
CA CYS A 73 2.51 -2.55 -17.79
C CYS A 73 3.26 -2.37 -16.46
N ARG A 74 3.15 -1.16 -15.89
CA ARG A 74 3.56 -0.88 -14.51
C ARG A 74 2.32 -0.69 -13.65
N ILE A 75 2.09 -1.62 -12.74
CA ILE A 75 0.86 -1.77 -11.95
C ILE A 75 1.14 -1.39 -10.49
N VAL A 76 0.27 -0.58 -9.89
CA VAL A 76 0.28 -0.29 -8.45
C VAL A 76 -1.01 -0.82 -7.83
N PHE A 77 -0.88 -1.58 -6.75
CA PHE A 77 -2.02 -2.02 -5.96
C PHE A 77 -2.37 -0.96 -4.92
N ASN A 78 -3.64 -0.55 -4.87
CA ASN A 78 -4.12 0.44 -3.94
C ASN A 78 -5.45 0.03 -3.32
N GLY A 79 -5.50 0.01 -1.99
CA GLY A 79 -6.71 -0.31 -1.25
C GLY A 79 -6.95 -1.81 -1.12
N ARG A 80 -8.20 -2.17 -0.84
CA ARG A 80 -8.62 -3.55 -0.61
C ARG A 80 -8.82 -4.25 -1.95
N THR A 81 -8.28 -5.46 -2.06
CA THR A 81 -8.30 -6.28 -3.28
C THR A 81 -9.39 -7.38 -3.21
N GLY A 82 -10.39 -7.17 -2.35
CA GLY A 82 -11.53 -8.06 -2.18
C GLY A 82 -11.13 -9.51 -1.89
N LYS A 83 -11.46 -10.40 -2.83
CA LYS A 83 -11.33 -11.86 -2.71
C LYS A 83 -9.88 -12.36 -2.82
N VAL A 84 -8.99 -11.60 -3.47
CA VAL A 84 -7.62 -12.04 -3.75
C VAL A 84 -6.63 -11.10 -3.09
N SER A 85 -5.58 -11.66 -2.47
CA SER A 85 -4.51 -10.84 -1.90
C SER A 85 -3.75 -10.08 -2.99
N SER A 86 -3.37 -8.83 -2.70
CA SER A 86 -2.52 -8.03 -3.57
C SER A 86 -1.17 -8.70 -3.86
N TYR A 87 -0.66 -9.51 -2.93
CA TYR A 87 0.55 -10.30 -3.12
C TYR A 87 0.39 -11.34 -4.24
N ASN A 88 -0.74 -12.05 -4.27
CA ASN A 88 -0.99 -13.08 -5.29
C ASN A 88 -1.17 -12.44 -6.67
N LEU A 89 -1.86 -11.30 -6.75
CA LEU A 89 -1.96 -10.56 -8.01
C LEU A 89 -0.61 -10.03 -8.48
N ALA A 90 0.22 -9.53 -7.55
CA ALA A 90 1.56 -9.06 -7.89
C ALA A 90 2.42 -10.20 -8.46
N LYS A 91 2.31 -11.40 -7.88
CA LYS A 91 3.00 -12.60 -8.39
C LYS A 91 2.54 -12.93 -9.81
N LEU A 92 1.22 -12.99 -10.06
CA LEU A 92 0.66 -13.22 -11.40
C LEU A 92 1.14 -12.20 -12.42
N VAL A 93 1.12 -10.91 -12.07
CA VAL A 93 1.58 -9.84 -12.96
C VAL A 93 3.04 -10.04 -13.36
N GLN A 94 3.91 -10.36 -12.39
CA GLN A 94 5.33 -10.60 -12.63
C GLN A 94 5.58 -11.86 -13.47
N GLU A 95 4.86 -12.94 -13.19
CA GLU A 95 4.92 -14.19 -13.97
C GLU A 95 4.51 -13.99 -15.43
N HIS A 96 3.66 -12.99 -15.70
CA HIS A 96 3.17 -12.65 -17.03
C HIS A 96 3.82 -11.39 -17.63
N GLY A 97 5.05 -11.06 -17.21
CA GLY A 97 5.90 -10.03 -17.84
C GLY A 97 5.62 -8.58 -17.41
N GLY A 98 4.73 -8.37 -16.43
CA GLY A 98 4.41 -7.05 -15.90
C GLY A 98 5.28 -6.62 -14.72
N ASN A 99 5.31 -5.32 -14.45
CA ASN A 99 6.08 -4.73 -13.35
C ASN A 99 5.14 -4.21 -12.25
N VAL A 100 5.45 -4.53 -10.99
CA VAL A 100 4.65 -4.07 -9.84
C VAL A 100 5.42 -2.99 -9.09
N ALA A 101 4.80 -1.82 -8.92
CA ALA A 101 5.32 -0.72 -8.13
C ALA A 101 4.62 -0.64 -6.77
N SER A 102 5.40 -0.31 -5.74
CA SER A 102 4.91 -0.15 -4.36
C SER A 102 4.26 1.21 -4.11
N ALA A 103 4.60 2.23 -4.89
CA ALA A 103 4.17 3.60 -4.69
C ALA A 103 3.69 4.25 -5.99
N LEU A 104 2.67 5.11 -5.87
CA LEU A 104 2.16 5.92 -6.98
C LEU A 104 3.15 7.00 -7.43
N THR A 105 4.15 7.34 -6.61
CA THR A 105 5.24 8.27 -6.92
C THR A 105 6.19 7.72 -8.00
N ALA A 106 6.08 6.44 -8.32
CA ALA A 106 6.88 5.84 -9.37
C ALA A 106 6.60 6.51 -10.73
N THR A 107 7.64 7.00 -11.39
CA THR A 107 7.53 7.52 -12.75
C THR A 107 6.98 6.41 -13.67
N ARG A 108 5.95 6.71 -14.46
CA ARG A 108 5.33 5.80 -15.46
C ARG A 108 4.43 4.68 -14.91
N VAL A 109 3.71 4.88 -13.80
CA VAL A 109 2.60 3.96 -13.45
C VAL A 109 1.52 4.05 -14.53
N THR A 110 1.14 2.90 -15.08
CA THR A 110 0.14 2.80 -16.16
C THR A 110 -1.23 2.43 -15.62
N HIS A 111 -1.25 1.54 -14.62
CA HIS A 111 -2.47 0.96 -14.09
C HIS A 111 -2.43 1.03 -12.56
N MET A 112 -3.53 1.46 -11.97
CA MET A 112 -3.78 1.32 -10.55
C MET A 112 -4.91 0.32 -10.35
N VAL A 113 -4.69 -0.65 -9.48
CA VAL A 113 -5.61 -1.77 -9.26
C VAL A 113 -6.16 -1.71 -7.84
N GLY A 114 -7.48 -1.76 -7.72
CA GLY A 114 -8.16 -1.77 -6.41
C GLY A 114 -9.67 -1.71 -6.54
N SER A 115 -10.39 -2.10 -5.49
CA SER A 115 -11.86 -1.99 -5.48
C SER A 115 -12.35 -0.57 -5.18
N ASN A 116 -11.55 0.23 -4.47
CA ASN A 116 -11.90 1.60 -4.08
C ASN A 116 -10.64 2.47 -4.03
N LEU A 117 -10.78 3.76 -4.35
CA LEU A 117 -9.73 4.75 -4.15
C LEU A 117 -9.92 5.49 -2.84
N ASN A 118 -8.81 5.85 -2.20
CA ASN A 118 -8.84 6.95 -1.24
C ASN A 118 -8.94 8.28 -2.01
N GLY A 119 -9.63 9.26 -1.43
CA GLY A 119 -9.88 10.55 -2.10
C GLY A 119 -8.59 11.24 -2.59
N SER A 120 -7.51 11.18 -1.80
CA SER A 120 -6.24 11.82 -2.13
C SER A 120 -5.52 11.22 -3.35
N LYS A 121 -5.72 9.93 -3.66
CA LYS A 121 -5.15 9.27 -4.84
C LYS A 121 -6.11 9.37 -6.03
N ALA A 122 -7.42 9.37 -5.79
CA ALA A 122 -8.42 9.66 -6.82
C ALA A 122 -8.20 11.05 -7.44
N ASP A 123 -7.96 12.06 -6.60
CA ASP A 123 -7.65 13.42 -7.04
C ASP A 123 -6.38 13.48 -7.91
N LYS A 124 -5.34 12.71 -7.57
CA LYS A 124 -4.13 12.61 -8.40
C LYS A 124 -4.38 11.92 -9.74
N VAL A 125 -5.20 10.88 -9.76
CA VAL A 125 -5.58 10.18 -11.01
C VAL A 125 -6.38 11.13 -11.90
N LEU A 126 -7.35 11.84 -11.32
CA LEU A 126 -8.20 12.80 -12.02
C LEU A 126 -7.39 14.00 -12.54
N LYS A 127 -6.41 14.49 -11.77
CA LYS A 127 -5.49 15.56 -12.23
C LYS A 127 -4.48 15.07 -13.28
N SER A 128 -4.15 13.77 -13.26
CA SER A 128 -3.23 13.13 -14.21
C SER A 128 -3.96 12.41 -15.36
N ALA A 129 -5.24 12.75 -15.59
CA ALA A 129 -6.29 12.05 -16.33
C ALA A 129 -5.92 11.37 -17.67
N SER A 130 -4.81 11.70 -18.31
CA SER A 130 -4.47 11.14 -19.62
C SER A 130 -3.89 9.72 -19.58
N ARG A 131 -3.13 9.34 -18.55
CA ARG A 131 -2.24 8.15 -18.66
C ARG A 131 -2.46 7.03 -17.65
N LEU A 132 -3.12 7.31 -16.54
CA LEU A 132 -3.30 6.34 -15.45
C LEU A 132 -4.70 5.74 -15.51
N LYS A 133 -4.80 4.42 -15.70
CA LYS A 133 -6.07 3.69 -15.72
C LYS A 133 -6.35 3.09 -14.35
N PHE A 134 -7.57 3.26 -13.83
CA PHE A 134 -7.96 2.66 -12.56
C PHE A 134 -8.91 1.49 -12.77
N VAL A 135 -8.42 0.28 -12.55
CA VAL A 135 -9.12 -0.97 -12.87
C VAL A 135 -9.35 -1.84 -11.64
N THR A 136 -10.35 -2.71 -11.71
CA THR A 136 -10.61 -3.71 -10.68
C THR A 136 -9.57 -4.84 -10.70
N PRO A 137 -9.34 -5.52 -9.56
CA PRO A 137 -8.51 -6.73 -9.49
C PRO A 137 -8.87 -7.82 -10.50
N GLU A 138 -10.15 -7.91 -10.85
CA GLU A 138 -10.72 -8.86 -11.80
C GLU A 138 -10.10 -8.73 -13.19
N TRP A 139 -9.64 -7.54 -13.60
CA TRP A 139 -8.95 -7.35 -14.86
C TRP A 139 -7.71 -8.25 -15.00
N ILE A 140 -6.91 -8.36 -13.92
CA ILE A 140 -5.73 -9.22 -13.90
C ILE A 140 -6.15 -10.69 -14.00
N LEU A 141 -7.11 -11.08 -13.16
CA LEU A 141 -7.57 -12.47 -13.06
C LEU A 141 -8.15 -12.96 -14.40
N GLN A 142 -8.99 -12.15 -15.06
CA GLN A 142 -9.57 -12.49 -16.36
C GLN A 142 -8.51 -12.48 -17.46
N SER A 143 -7.57 -11.53 -17.42
CA SER A 143 -6.48 -11.48 -18.41
C SER A 143 -5.58 -12.72 -18.36
N VAL A 144 -5.27 -13.20 -17.15
CA VAL A 144 -4.53 -14.44 -16.94
C VAL A 144 -5.35 -15.65 -17.37
N LYS A 145 -6.62 -15.72 -16.95
CA LYS A 145 -7.53 -16.83 -17.27
C LYS A 145 -7.72 -17.02 -18.78
N LEU A 146 -7.86 -15.92 -19.51
CA LEU A 146 -8.03 -15.90 -20.97
C LEU A 146 -6.70 -15.86 -21.73
N LYS A 147 -5.56 -15.84 -21.00
CA LYS A 147 -4.21 -15.68 -21.55
C LYS A 147 -4.05 -14.49 -22.51
N LYS A 148 -4.90 -13.47 -22.36
CA LYS A 148 -4.96 -12.29 -23.24
C LYS A 148 -5.29 -11.06 -22.40
N ARG A 149 -4.58 -9.97 -22.65
CA ARG A 149 -4.82 -8.67 -21.99
C ARG A 149 -6.25 -8.22 -22.27
N GLN A 150 -7.04 -8.10 -21.20
CA GLN A 150 -8.40 -7.60 -21.30
C GLN A 150 -8.41 -6.07 -21.49
N PRO A 151 -9.43 -5.52 -22.16
CA PRO A 151 -9.60 -4.07 -22.23
C PRO A 151 -9.83 -3.50 -20.84
N GLU A 152 -9.19 -2.37 -20.52
CA GLU A 152 -9.32 -1.76 -19.19
C GLU A 152 -10.72 -1.19 -18.95
N PHE A 153 -11.41 -0.75 -20.00
CA PHE A 153 -12.71 -0.06 -19.94
C PHE A 153 -13.80 -0.88 -19.24
N ASP A 154 -13.85 -2.19 -19.48
CA ASP A 154 -14.84 -3.08 -18.89
C ASP A 154 -14.64 -3.28 -17.39
N PHE A 155 -13.43 -2.97 -16.90
CA PHE A 155 -13.00 -3.15 -15.52
C PHE A 155 -12.69 -1.82 -14.82
N LEU A 156 -13.03 -0.68 -15.43
CA LEU A 156 -12.88 0.62 -14.79
C LEU A 156 -13.82 0.72 -13.59
N VAL A 157 -13.27 1.10 -12.42
CA VAL A 157 -14.08 1.31 -11.22
C VAL A 157 -14.90 2.59 -11.33
N TYR A 158 -14.37 3.61 -12.00
CA TYR A 158 -15.08 4.83 -12.33
C TYR A 158 -15.25 4.89 -13.84
N LYS A 159 -16.50 4.71 -14.28
CA LYS A 159 -16.88 5.03 -15.65
C LYS A 159 -17.10 6.54 -15.69
N ASP A 160 -16.15 7.27 -16.28
CA ASP A 160 -16.39 8.67 -16.56
C ASP A 160 -17.63 8.75 -17.45
N ASN A 161 -18.71 9.37 -16.96
CA ASN A 161 -19.95 9.55 -17.73
C ASN A 161 -19.71 10.31 -19.06
N LEU A 162 -18.56 10.97 -19.20
CA LEU A 162 -18.18 11.72 -20.39
C LEU A 162 -17.83 10.82 -21.59
N THR A 163 -17.37 9.58 -21.38
CA THR A 163 -17.00 8.69 -22.50
C THR A 163 -18.20 7.98 -23.13
N LEU A 164 -19.33 7.89 -22.43
CA LEU A 164 -20.55 7.27 -22.97
C LEU A 164 -21.25 8.15 -24.02
N CYS A 165 -21.13 9.48 -23.95
CA CYS A 165 -21.73 10.37 -24.96
C CYS A 165 -21.04 10.28 -26.33
N THR A 166 -19.73 10.01 -26.37
CA THR A 166 -19.00 9.98 -27.65
C THR A 166 -19.19 8.66 -28.41
N MET A 167 -19.45 7.54 -27.72
CA MET A 167 -19.60 6.24 -28.37
C MET A 167 -21.00 5.99 -28.97
N PHE A 168 -22.07 6.59 -28.43
CA PHE A 168 -23.43 6.44 -28.97
C PHE A 168 -23.82 7.48 -30.04
N SER A 169 -22.95 8.46 -30.34
CA SER A 169 -23.26 9.53 -31.31
C SER A 169 -22.82 9.21 -32.76
N ARG A 170 -22.36 7.99 -33.03
CA ARG A 170 -21.84 7.60 -34.36
C ARG A 170 -22.71 6.57 -35.08
N THR A 171 -24.03 6.77 -35.06
CA THR A 171 -24.96 6.08 -35.98
C THR A 171 -26.04 7.05 -36.48
N ALA A 172 -25.63 8.10 -37.19
CA ALA A 172 -26.55 8.88 -38.01
C ALA A 172 -25.79 9.46 -39.22
N SER A 173 -25.25 8.56 -40.06
CA SER A 173 -25.00 8.91 -41.45
C SER A 173 -25.25 7.69 -42.30
N SER A 174 -26.42 7.67 -42.93
CA SER A 174 -26.64 6.94 -44.17
C SER A 174 -27.71 7.66 -44.99
N PRO A 175 -27.65 7.49 -46.33
CA PRO A 175 -27.85 8.59 -47.26
C PRO A 175 -29.16 8.48 -48.03
N LYS A 176 -29.75 9.63 -48.39
CA LYS A 176 -30.29 9.96 -49.71
C LYS A 176 -30.87 11.37 -49.68
#